data_AF-A0A962G7N9-F1
#
_entry.id   AF-A0A962G7N9-F1
#
_cell.length_a   1.000
_cell.length_b   1.000
_cell.length_c   1.000
_cell.angle_alpha   90.00
_cell.angle_beta   90.00
_cell.angle_gamma   90.00
#
_symmetry.space_group_name_H-M   'P 1'
#
loop_
_entity.id
_entity.type
_entity.pdbx_description
1 polymer ?
#
loop_
_entity_poly.entity_id
_entity_poly.type
_entity_poly.pdbx_seq_one_letter_code
_entity_poly.pdbx_strand_id
1 'polypeptide(L)'
;MTPAPTLIHADGRVLAALDVSTYSASVAEMAAWAAARLQAPLEFVHAIDRPTTAPGRQDLSGNLALGDREDLLAELTALDESRSRVAQESGRRLLAQARALAAQSRGIEAESRLRHGALVDTLL
;
A
#
# COMPACT_ATOMS: atom_id res chain seq x y z
N MET A 1 -36.23 -22.88 0.91
CA MET A 1 -35.07 -22.55 0.06
C MET A 1 -34.49 -21.25 0.58
N THR A 2 -33.49 -21.34 1.45
CA THR A 2 -32.84 -20.16 2.06
C THR A 2 -32.05 -19.44 0.96
N PRO A 3 -32.21 -18.12 0.75
CA PRO A 3 -31.40 -17.43 -0.25
C PRO A 3 -29.93 -17.58 0.13
N ALA A 4 -29.09 -17.87 -0.87
CA ALA A 4 -27.64 -17.89 -0.69
C ALA A 4 -27.20 -16.54 -0.11
N PRO A 5 -26.26 -16.51 0.85
CA PRO A 5 -25.79 -15.26 1.41
C PRO A 5 -25.26 -14.39 0.28
N THR A 6 -25.83 -13.19 0.12
CA THR A 6 -25.33 -12.21 -0.84
C THR A 6 -23.92 -11.84 -0.39
N LEU A 7 -22.89 -12.32 -1.11
CA LEU A 7 -21.48 -12.04 -0.84
C LEU A 7 -21.13 -10.55 -0.99
N ILE A 8 -22.01 -9.79 -1.64
CA ILE A 8 -21.87 -8.35 -1.86
C ILE A 8 -22.83 -7.64 -0.91
N HIS A 9 -22.28 -7.07 0.15
CA HIS A 9 -23.03 -6.23 1.06
C HIS A 9 -23.46 -4.96 0.32
N ALA A 10 -24.77 -4.75 0.15
CA ALA A 10 -25.33 -3.58 -0.54
C ALA A 10 -25.04 -2.26 0.21
N ASP A 11 -24.87 -2.34 1.54
CA ASP A 11 -24.37 -1.24 2.39
C ASP A 11 -22.83 -1.24 2.51
N GLY A 12 -22.16 -2.08 1.72
CA GLY A 12 -20.71 -2.23 1.72
C GLY A 12 -20.01 -1.11 0.95
N ARG A 13 -18.69 -1.27 0.81
CA ARG A 13 -17.84 -0.34 0.07
C ARG A 13 -16.90 -1.09 -0.85
N VAL A 14 -16.54 -0.46 -1.96
CA VAL A 14 -15.48 -0.96 -2.83
C VAL A 14 -14.15 -0.55 -2.23
N LEU A 15 -13.33 -1.54 -1.87
CA LEU A 15 -11.96 -1.33 -1.42
C LEU A 15 -11.01 -1.85 -2.50
N ALA A 16 -10.07 -1.01 -2.92
CA ALA A 16 -9.05 -1.34 -3.88
C ALA A 16 -7.66 -1.19 -3.27
N ALA A 17 -6.96 -2.31 -3.14
CA ALA A 17 -5.55 -2.31 -2.76
C ALA A 17 -4.70 -2.00 -3.98
N LEU A 18 -3.80 -1.03 -3.83
CA LEU A 18 -2.88 -0.57 -4.86
C LEU A 18 -1.45 -0.84 -4.41
N ASP A 19 -0.60 -1.19 -5.35
CA ASP A 19 0.84 -1.28 -5.21
C ASP A 19 1.53 -0.31 -6.19
N VAL A 20 2.83 -0.09 -6.01
CA VAL A 20 3.63 0.77 -6.92
C VAL A 20 3.98 -0.04 -8.16
N SER A 21 2.96 -0.35 -8.95
CA SER A 21 3.05 -1.11 -10.20
C SER A 21 2.41 -0.34 -11.36
N THR A 22 2.69 -0.81 -12.57
CA THR A 22 2.05 -0.33 -13.81
C THR A 22 0.55 -0.59 -13.84
N TYR A 23 0.04 -1.49 -12.99
CA TYR A 23 -1.38 -1.87 -12.96
C TYR A 23 -2.24 -0.98 -12.06
N SER A 24 -1.62 -0.17 -11.21
CA SER A 24 -2.31 0.73 -10.27
C SER A 24 -3.40 1.59 -10.90
N ALA A 25 -3.14 2.18 -12.07
CA ALA A 25 -4.12 2.97 -12.80
C ALA A 25 -5.32 2.13 -13.26
N SER A 26 -5.06 0.94 -13.80
CA SER A 26 -6.12 0.02 -14.26
C SER A 26 -6.99 -0.47 -13.09
N VAL A 27 -6.39 -0.80 -11.95
CA VAL A 27 -7.13 -1.17 -10.74
C VAL A 27 -7.98 -0.01 -10.24
N ALA A 28 -7.44 1.21 -10.23
CA ALA A 28 -8.18 2.39 -9.81
C ALA A 28 -9.40 2.69 -10.71
N GLU A 29 -9.25 2.58 -12.03
CA GLU A 29 -10.36 2.75 -12.98
C GLU A 29 -11.45 1.69 -12.80
N MET A 30 -11.06 0.42 -12.65
CA MET A 30 -12.01 -0.67 -12.45
C MET A 30 -12.73 -0.57 -11.11
N ALA A 31 -12.04 -0.16 -10.05
CA ALA A 31 -12.65 0.09 -8.76
C ALA A 31 -13.65 1.25 -8.81
N ALA A 32 -13.33 2.33 -9.52
CA ALA A 32 -14.25 3.44 -9.75
C ALA A 32 -15.48 3.01 -10.58
N TRP A 33 -15.28 2.19 -11.61
CA TRP A 33 -16.40 1.61 -12.36
C TRP A 33 -17.30 0.75 -11.47
N ALA A 34 -16.72 -0.11 -10.63
CA ALA A 34 -17.46 -0.98 -9.73
C ALA A 34 -18.26 -0.16 -8.70
N ALA A 35 -17.62 0.85 -8.07
CA ALA A 35 -18.27 1.74 -7.12
C ALA A 35 -19.44 2.50 -7.75
N ALA A 36 -19.27 3.02 -8.97
CA ALA A 36 -20.35 3.67 -9.71
C ALA A 36 -21.52 2.72 -9.97
N ARG A 37 -21.22 1.48 -10.39
CA ARG A 37 -22.22 0.48 -10.75
C ARG A 37 -23.01 -0.04 -9.55
N LEU A 38 -22.35 -0.14 -8.40
CA LEU A 38 -22.90 -0.61 -7.13
C LEU A 38 -23.51 0.51 -6.28
N GLN A 39 -23.30 1.77 -6.66
CA GLN A 39 -23.69 2.95 -5.86
C GLN A 39 -23.11 2.89 -4.44
N ALA A 40 -21.86 2.44 -4.32
CA ALA A 40 -21.19 2.21 -3.05
C ALA A 40 -19.97 3.16 -2.88
N PRO A 41 -19.58 3.50 -1.65
CA PRO A 41 -18.36 4.27 -1.39
C PRO A 41 -17.10 3.55 -1.93
N LEU A 42 -16.08 4.33 -2.30
CA LEU A 42 -14.80 3.83 -2.79
C LEU A 42 -13.66 4.21 -1.85
N GLU A 43 -12.76 3.26 -1.60
CA GLU A 43 -11.50 3.51 -0.92
C GLU A 43 -10.31 2.85 -1.60
N PHE A 44 -9.23 3.62 -1.69
CA PHE A 44 -7.92 3.10 -2.05
C PHE A 44 -7.06 2.84 -0.81
N VAL A 45 -6.45 1.66 -0.75
CA VAL A 45 -5.46 1.34 0.28
C VAL A 45 -4.12 1.00 -0.36
N HIS A 46 -3.04 1.52 0.21
CA HIS A 46 -1.69 1.09 -0.12
C HIS A 46 -0.98 0.69 1.17
N ALA A 47 -0.42 -0.52 1.17
CA ALA A 47 0.35 -1.03 2.29
C ALA A 47 1.84 -0.98 1.93
N ILE A 48 2.62 -0.27 2.74
CA ILE A 48 4.08 -0.29 2.69
C ILE A 48 4.51 -1.54 3.44
N ASP A 49 4.85 -2.57 2.69
CA ASP A 49 5.33 -3.81 3.26
C ASP A 49 6.69 -3.59 3.93
N ARG A 50 6.89 -4.24 5.09
CA ARG A 50 8.19 -4.21 5.76
C ARG A 50 8.99 -5.37 5.17
N PRO A 51 10.13 -5.14 4.51
CA PRO A 51 10.93 -6.23 4.00
C PRO A 51 11.32 -7.15 5.17
N THR A 52 10.81 -8.39 5.14
CA THR A 52 11.05 -9.41 6.18
C THR A 52 12.51 -9.88 6.17
N THR A 53 13.21 -9.61 5.07
CA THR A 53 14.65 -9.83 4.90
C THR A 53 15.15 -8.81 3.90
N ALA A 54 15.94 -7.82 4.33
CA ALA A 54 16.66 -6.98 3.38
C ALA A 54 17.64 -7.89 2.59
N PRO A 55 17.53 -7.98 1.26
CA PRO A 55 18.51 -8.72 0.46
C PRO A 55 19.85 -8.00 0.64
N GLY A 56 20.79 -8.65 1.35
CA GLY A 56 22.11 -8.07 1.66
C GLY A 56 22.45 -7.94 3.14
N ARG A 57 21.57 -8.33 4.09
CA ARG A 57 21.97 -8.47 5.50
C ARG A 57 22.82 -9.74 5.67
N GLN A 58 24.02 -9.74 5.09
CA GLN A 58 25.08 -10.67 5.47
C GLN A 58 25.51 -10.29 6.88
N ASP A 59 25.51 -11.26 7.80
CA ASP A 59 25.99 -11.05 9.15
C ASP A 59 27.52 -10.90 9.12
N LEU A 60 27.99 -9.67 8.91
CA LEU A 60 29.42 -9.32 8.91
C LEU A 60 29.95 -9.08 10.34
N SER A 61 29.12 -9.25 11.37
CA SER A 61 29.47 -8.91 12.76
C SER A 61 30.55 -9.80 13.37
N GLY A 62 30.83 -10.96 12.77
CA GLY A 62 31.84 -11.91 13.25
C GLY A 62 33.30 -11.51 13.00
N ASN A 63 33.57 -10.53 12.11
CA ASN A 63 34.92 -10.17 11.66
C ASN A 63 35.29 -8.68 11.85
N LEU A 64 34.44 -7.86 12.46
CA LEU A 64 34.60 -6.40 12.53
C LEU A 64 35.12 -5.95 13.91
N ALA A 65 36.07 -5.00 13.94
CA ALA A 65 36.48 -4.35 15.18
C ALA A 65 35.31 -3.52 15.75
N LEU A 66 35.31 -3.25 17.06
CA LEU A 66 34.16 -2.65 17.76
C LEU A 66 33.70 -1.31 17.15
N GLY A 67 34.63 -0.50 16.61
CA GLY A 67 34.31 0.76 15.90
C GLY A 67 33.65 0.54 14.55
N ASP A 68 34.14 -0.43 13.76
CA ASP A 68 33.60 -0.74 12.43
C ASP A 68 32.15 -1.26 12.49
N ARG A 69 31.75 -1.86 13.62
CA ARG A 69 30.38 -2.29 13.87
C ARG A 69 29.43 -1.12 14.10
N GLU A 70 29.85 -0.11 14.86
CA GLU A 70 29.03 1.06 15.16
C GLU A 70 28.77 1.89 13.90
N ASP A 71 29.82 2.09 13.08
CA ASP A 71 29.72 2.78 11.80
C ASP A 71 28.79 2.07 10.82
N LEU A 72 28.90 0.73 10.70
CA LEU A 72 28.03 -0.06 9.84
C LEU A 72 26.56 -0.02 10.30
N LEU A 73 26.30 -0.08 11.61
CA LEU A 73 24.95 0.01 12.15
C LEU A 73 24.34 1.40 11.89
N ALA A 74 25.14 2.46 12.00
CA ALA A 74 24.71 3.82 11.69
C ALA A 74 24.36 3.97 10.20
N GLU A 75 25.20 3.43 9.30
CA GLU A 75 24.94 3.45 7.85
C GLU A 75 23.65 2.70 7.48
N LEU A 76 23.46 1.48 8.03
CA LEU A 76 22.24 0.70 7.81
C LEU A 76 20.99 1.42 8.32
N THR A 77 21.08 2.07 9.48
CA THR A 77 19.97 2.84 10.06
C THR A 77 19.61 4.01 9.14
N ALA A 78 20.59 4.79 8.68
CA ALA A 78 20.36 5.90 7.75
C ALA A 78 19.76 5.43 6.41
N LEU A 79 20.20 4.26 5.91
CA LEU A 79 19.67 3.66 4.70
C LEU A 79 18.19 3.25 4.87
N ASP A 80 17.84 2.61 5.98
CA ASP A 80 16.47 2.20 6.27
C ASP A 80 15.53 3.41 6.46
N GLU A 81 16.00 4.48 7.11
CA GLU A 81 15.26 5.75 7.21
C GLU A 81 14.98 6.36 5.83
N SER A 82 16.00 6.43 4.97
CA SER A 82 15.88 6.94 3.61
C SER A 82 14.89 6.12 2.79
N ARG A 83 14.99 4.79 2.84
CA ARG A 83 14.06 3.87 2.16
C ARG A 83 12.63 4.04 2.63
N SER A 84 12.42 4.13 3.94
CA SER A 84 11.10 4.33 4.54
C SER A 84 10.47 5.63 4.06
N ARG A 85 11.25 6.72 4.02
CA ARG A 85 10.79 8.02 3.52
C ARG A 85 10.36 7.95 2.06
N VAL A 86 11.18 7.36 1.20
CA VAL A 86 10.87 7.21 -0.24
C VAL A 86 9.59 6.38 -0.44
N ALA A 87 9.45 5.27 0.28
CA ALA A 87 8.26 4.43 0.21
C ALA A 87 6.98 5.19 0.63
N GLN A 88 7.05 5.98 1.70
CA GLN A 88 5.93 6.82 2.14
C GLN A 88 5.54 7.89 1.12
N GLU A 89 6.52 8.59 0.55
CA GLU A 89 6.26 9.62 -0.46
C GLU A 89 5.66 9.00 -1.74
N SER A 90 6.19 7.86 -2.18
CA SER A 90 5.65 7.12 -3.33
C SER A 90 4.22 6.65 -3.08
N GLY A 91 3.95 6.05 -1.92
CA GLY A 91 2.62 5.59 -1.54
C GLY A 91 1.59 6.72 -1.47
N ARG A 92 1.97 7.90 -0.96
CA ARG A 92 1.09 9.09 -0.97
C ARG A 92 0.78 9.56 -2.39
N ARG A 93 1.78 9.57 -3.28
CA ARG A 93 1.58 9.95 -4.69
C ARG A 93 0.68 8.96 -5.42
N LEU A 94 0.88 7.66 -5.21
CA LEU A 94 0.04 6.59 -5.75
C LEU A 94 -1.43 6.79 -5.37
N LEU A 95 -1.72 6.99 -4.08
CA LEU A 95 -3.09 7.19 -3.60
C LEU A 95 -3.70 8.50 -4.14
N ALA A 96 -2.92 9.58 -4.20
CA ALA A 96 -3.39 10.85 -4.76
C ALA A 96 -3.74 10.72 -6.26
N GLN A 97 -2.90 10.02 -7.04
CA GLN A 97 -3.16 9.75 -8.45
C GLN A 97 -4.41 8.89 -8.64
N ALA A 98 -4.59 7.84 -7.84
CA ALA A 98 -5.78 6.99 -7.91
C ALA A 98 -7.08 7.75 -7.61
N ARG A 99 -7.08 8.62 -6.60
CA ARG A 99 -8.22 9.50 -6.28
C ARG A 99 -8.53 10.45 -7.44
N ALA A 100 -7.51 11.10 -7.99
CA ALA A 100 -7.67 12.00 -9.13
C ALA A 100 -8.24 11.27 -10.35
N LEU A 101 -7.79 10.05 -10.61
CA LEU A 101 -8.28 9.21 -11.71
C LEU A 101 -9.74 8.81 -11.52
N ALA A 102 -10.15 8.41 -10.31
CA ALA A 102 -11.54 8.08 -9.99
C ALA A 102 -12.47 9.29 -10.17
N ALA A 103 -12.04 10.46 -9.71
CA ALA A 103 -12.78 11.72 -9.88
C ALA A 103 -12.90 12.10 -11.37
N GLN A 104 -11.82 12.02 -12.15
CA GLN A 104 -11.82 12.39 -13.57
C GLN A 104 -12.60 11.42 -14.46
N SER A 105 -12.48 10.11 -14.21
CA SER A 105 -13.07 9.08 -15.09
C SER A 105 -14.55 8.81 -14.79
N ARG A 106 -14.97 8.93 -13.53
CA ARG A 106 -16.31 8.52 -13.07
C ARG A 106 -17.00 9.54 -12.15
N GLY A 107 -16.34 10.65 -11.79
CA GLY A 107 -16.90 11.63 -10.85
C GLY A 107 -17.01 11.08 -9.42
N ILE A 108 -16.21 10.07 -9.05
CA ILE A 108 -16.24 9.47 -7.72
C ILE A 108 -15.17 10.08 -6.84
N GLU A 109 -15.61 10.65 -5.72
CA GLU A 109 -14.73 11.01 -4.60
C GLU A 109 -14.41 9.76 -3.77
N ALA A 110 -13.14 9.36 -3.77
CA ALA A 110 -12.66 8.19 -3.05
C ALA A 110 -11.92 8.58 -1.77
N GLU A 111 -12.10 7.78 -0.72
CA GLU A 111 -11.24 7.79 0.46
C GLU A 111 -9.88 7.12 0.15
N SER A 112 -8.87 7.39 0.96
CA SER A 112 -7.56 6.76 0.80
C SER A 112 -6.86 6.50 2.13
N ARG A 113 -6.24 5.33 2.29
CA ARG A 113 -5.47 4.97 3.47
C ARG A 113 -4.08 4.45 3.08
N LEU A 114 -3.05 5.06 3.65
CA LEU A 114 -1.68 4.52 3.65
C LEU A 114 -1.47 3.73 4.93
N ARG A 115 -0.94 2.52 4.82
CA ARG A 115 -0.71 1.60 5.93
C ARG A 115 0.71 1.03 5.89
N HIS A 116 1.17 0.51 7.02
CA HIS A 116 2.44 -0.22 7.14
C HIS A 116 2.16 -1.67 7.51
N GLY A 117 2.97 -2.58 7.00
CA GLY A 117 2.84 -4.02 7.24
C GLY A 117 2.15 -4.76 6.10
N ALA A 118 1.95 -6.06 6.26
CA ALA A 118 1.33 -6.90 5.24
C ALA A 118 -0.11 -6.45 5.01
N LEU A 119 -0.54 -6.41 3.74
CA LEU A 119 -1.87 -5.91 3.37
C LEU A 119 -2.98 -6.56 4.20
N VAL A 120 -2.94 -7.88 4.39
CA VAL A 120 -3.96 -8.64 5.14
C VAL A 120 -4.10 -8.12 6.57
N ASP A 121 -3.00 -7.81 7.24
CA ASP A 121 -2.99 -7.30 8.62
C ASP A 121 -3.57 -5.87 8.70
N THR A 122 -3.55 -5.14 7.59
CA THR A 122 -3.99 -3.73 7.52
C THR A 122 -5.47 -3.57 7.14
N LEU A 123 -6.14 -4.67 6.78
CA LEU A 123 -7.54 -4.70 6.36
C LEU A 123 -8.52 -5.04 7.50
N LEU A 124 -8.00 -5.48 8.65
CA LEU A 124 -8.74 -5.65 9.91
C LEU A 124 -9.02 -4.29 10.56
#